data_AF-A0A922Z293-F1
#
_entry.id   AF-A0A922Z293-F1
#
_cell.length_a   1.000
_cell.length_b   1.000
_cell.length_c   1.000
_cell.angle_alpha   90.00
_cell.angle_beta   90.00
_cell.angle_gamma   90.00
#
_symmetry.space_group_name_H-M   'P 1'
#
loop_
_entity.id
_entity.type
_entity.pdbx_description
1 polymer ?
#
loop_
_entity_poly.entity_id
_entity_poly.type
_entity_poly.pdbx_seq_one_letter_code
_entity_poly.pdbx_strand_id
1 'polypeptide(L)'
;MNTTTATQTIELKKGDQGTGLQPGYFARRDVWDWMFAVLVVAGGAVAFLQYNHAMDGYEKAILVGTLPSVIWLAWFWRPLRALTVVVATLSLLAIWLYQAPAGGADLARADTAFLLKYFISSQSAILWMSMLFFMSTAFYWLGMFTRAGDTFELLGSRMAWVAVTLALVGTMVRWYESHQIGPDIGHIPVSNLYEVFILFCWMTAAFYLYYEDQYRTRSMGAFVMLVVSAAVGFLLWYTVVREAHEIQPLVPALQSWWMKLHVPANFVGYGTFAIAAMLAFA
;
A
#
# COMPACT_ATOMS: atom_id res chain seq x y z
N MET A 1 18.96 -27.96 76.67
CA MET A 1 19.44 -28.05 75.28
C MET A 1 18.31 -28.66 74.46
N ASN A 2 17.55 -27.84 73.73
CA ASN A 2 16.48 -28.32 72.86
C ASN A 2 16.97 -28.24 71.41
N THR A 3 17.26 -29.39 70.82
CA THR A 3 17.57 -29.54 69.40
C THR A 3 16.26 -29.62 68.61
N THR A 4 15.81 -28.50 68.06
CA THR A 4 14.76 -28.47 67.04
C THR A 4 15.36 -28.86 65.69
N THR A 5 15.05 -30.07 65.23
CA THR A 5 15.36 -30.54 63.88
C THR A 5 14.44 -29.83 62.88
N ALA A 6 14.99 -28.90 62.10
CA ALA A 6 14.26 -28.26 61.00
C ALA A 6 14.20 -29.20 59.80
N THR A 7 13.03 -29.75 59.50
CA THR A 7 12.77 -30.46 58.24
C THR A 7 12.62 -29.43 57.12
N GLN A 8 13.68 -29.20 56.34
CA GLN A 8 13.56 -28.46 55.09
C GLN A 8 12.97 -29.39 54.02
N THR A 9 11.66 -29.27 53.79
CA THR A 9 11.04 -29.74 52.55
C THR A 9 11.51 -28.85 51.42
N ILE A 10 12.36 -29.41 50.54
CA ILE A 10 12.69 -28.79 49.26
C ILE A 10 11.40 -28.78 48.42
N GLU A 11 10.69 -27.65 48.41
CA GLU A 11 9.69 -27.40 47.37
C GLU A 11 10.43 -27.30 46.04
N LEU A 12 10.42 -28.39 45.28
CA LEU A 12 10.74 -28.36 43.87
C LEU A 12 9.73 -27.43 43.20
N LYS A 13 10.12 -26.16 43.03
CA LYS A 13 9.46 -25.22 42.13
C LYS A 13 9.34 -25.94 40.78
N LYS A 14 8.15 -26.44 40.49
CA LYS A 14 7.82 -27.05 39.20
C LYS A 14 8.17 -25.98 38.17
N GLY A 15 9.29 -26.16 37.48
CA GLY A 15 9.72 -25.26 36.44
C GLY A 15 8.62 -25.25 35.41
N ASP A 16 7.82 -24.19 35.39
CA ASP A 16 6.93 -23.87 34.29
C ASP A 16 7.76 -23.36 33.08
N GLN A 17 8.83 -24.09 32.79
CA GLN A 17 9.48 -24.11 31.51
C GLN A 17 9.00 -25.39 30.83
N GLY A 18 7.68 -25.50 30.68
CA GLY A 18 7.14 -26.26 29.58
C GLY A 18 7.75 -25.64 28.33
N THR A 19 8.67 -26.36 27.70
CA THR A 19 9.08 -26.16 26.32
C THR A 19 7.84 -26.37 25.44
N GLY A 20 6.88 -25.45 25.53
CA GLY A 20 5.77 -25.38 24.61
C GLY A 20 6.40 -25.22 23.24
N LEU A 21 6.28 -26.26 22.42
CA LEU A 21 6.64 -26.22 21.02
C LEU A 21 6.10 -24.91 20.47
N GLN A 22 6.98 -24.00 20.09
CA GLN A 22 6.55 -22.73 19.52
C GLN A 22 5.56 -23.07 18.42
N PRO A 23 4.31 -22.57 18.48
CA PRO A 23 3.29 -22.99 17.53
C PRO A 23 3.85 -22.85 16.12
N GLY A 24 3.70 -23.91 15.32
CA GLY A 24 4.21 -23.93 13.94
C GLY A 24 3.73 -22.70 13.18
N TYR A 25 4.47 -22.29 12.14
CA TYR A 25 4.20 -21.06 11.38
C TYR A 25 2.72 -20.89 10.95
N PHE A 26 2.05 -22.01 10.62
CA PHE A 26 0.63 -22.06 10.26
C PHE A 26 -0.33 -22.08 11.45
N ALA A 27 0.09 -22.55 12.63
CA ALA A 27 -0.73 -22.57 13.84
C ALA A 27 -0.88 -21.19 14.50
N ARG A 28 -0.07 -20.20 14.09
CA ARG A 28 -0.18 -18.79 14.52
C ARG A 28 -1.20 -17.97 13.72
N ARG A 29 -1.83 -18.58 12.72
CA ARG A 29 -2.75 -17.91 11.78
C ARG A 29 -4.16 -17.92 12.32
N ASP A 30 -4.82 -16.76 12.22
CA ASP A 30 -6.21 -16.60 12.63
C ASP A 30 -7.16 -17.01 11.48
N VAL A 31 -8.45 -17.21 11.78
CA VAL A 31 -9.48 -17.53 10.78
C VAL A 31 -9.50 -16.49 9.66
N TRP A 32 -9.30 -15.20 10.00
CA TRP A 32 -9.24 -14.11 9.03
C TRP A 32 -8.05 -14.19 8.06
N ASP A 33 -6.92 -14.78 8.48
CA ASP A 33 -5.76 -14.99 7.60
C ASP A 33 -6.06 -16.03 6.51
N TRP A 34 -6.82 -17.05 6.88
CA TRP A 34 -7.29 -18.09 5.95
C TRP A 34 -8.42 -17.59 5.05
N MET A 35 -9.39 -16.85 5.59
CA MET A 35 -10.43 -16.21 4.78
C MET A 35 -9.83 -15.27 3.74
N PHE A 36 -8.82 -14.49 4.11
CA PHE A 36 -8.09 -13.64 3.16
C PHE A 36 -7.40 -14.46 2.08
N ALA A 37 -6.72 -15.55 2.45
CA ALA A 37 -6.08 -16.43 1.47
C ALA A 37 -7.08 -17.03 0.47
N VAL A 38 -8.24 -17.48 0.95
CA VAL A 38 -9.33 -17.96 0.09
C VAL A 38 -9.82 -16.85 -0.83
N LEU A 39 -10.01 -15.64 -0.32
CA LEU A 39 -10.43 -14.49 -1.13
C LEU A 39 -9.44 -14.17 -2.24
N VAL A 40 -8.14 -14.15 -1.94
CA VAL A 40 -7.08 -13.90 -2.94
C VAL A 40 -7.05 -15.00 -4.00
N VAL A 41 -7.12 -16.27 -3.60
CA VAL A 41 -7.15 -17.41 -4.54
C VAL A 41 -8.40 -17.39 -5.40
N ALA A 42 -9.57 -17.11 -4.82
CA ALA A 42 -10.83 -17.01 -5.55
C ALA A 42 -10.80 -15.86 -6.56
N GLY A 43 -10.32 -14.68 -6.17
CA GLY A 43 -10.15 -13.53 -7.07
C GLY A 43 -9.18 -13.84 -8.21
N GLY A 44 -8.05 -14.46 -7.90
CA GLY A 44 -7.08 -14.93 -8.90
C GLY A 44 -7.66 -15.96 -9.87
N ALA A 45 -8.43 -16.91 -9.37
CA ALA A 45 -9.11 -17.92 -10.18
C ALA A 45 -10.16 -17.30 -11.12
N VAL A 46 -10.98 -16.37 -10.61
CA VAL A 46 -11.95 -15.63 -11.43
C VAL A 46 -11.23 -14.85 -12.53
N ALA A 47 -10.17 -14.11 -12.20
CA ALA A 47 -9.37 -13.38 -13.18
C ALA A 47 -8.77 -14.29 -14.24
N PHE A 48 -8.22 -15.44 -13.84
CA PHE A 48 -7.66 -16.42 -14.77
C PHE A 48 -8.74 -17.01 -15.68
N LEU A 49 -9.87 -17.47 -15.12
CA LEU A 49 -10.95 -18.07 -15.91
C LEU A 49 -11.52 -17.08 -16.92
N GLN A 50 -11.66 -15.82 -16.54
CA GLN A 50 -12.22 -14.78 -17.40
C GLN A 50 -11.23 -14.29 -18.46
N TYR A 51 -9.95 -14.12 -18.12
CA TYR A 51 -8.99 -13.40 -18.96
C TYR A 51 -7.81 -14.24 -19.48
N ASN A 52 -7.73 -15.56 -19.22
CA ASN A 52 -6.56 -16.36 -19.66
C ASN A 52 -6.30 -16.31 -21.18
N HIS A 53 -7.36 -16.10 -21.98
CA HIS A 53 -7.26 -16.03 -23.44
C HIS A 53 -6.61 -14.73 -23.92
N ALA A 54 -6.67 -13.68 -23.12
CA ALA A 54 -6.04 -12.38 -23.37
C ALA A 54 -4.64 -12.28 -22.73
N MET A 55 -4.24 -13.25 -21.89
CA MET A 55 -2.95 -13.23 -21.18
C MET A 55 -1.87 -14.03 -21.91
N ASP A 56 -0.68 -13.45 -22.02
CA ASP A 56 0.52 -14.14 -22.45
C ASP A 56 1.09 -15.09 -21.35
N GLY A 57 2.16 -15.83 -21.68
CA GLY A 57 2.78 -16.77 -20.74
C GLY A 57 3.38 -16.09 -19.51
N TYR A 58 3.92 -14.88 -19.65
CA TYR A 58 4.51 -14.14 -18.55
C TYR A 58 3.44 -13.56 -17.63
N GLU A 59 2.34 -13.06 -18.16
CA GLU A 59 1.21 -12.53 -17.39
C GLU A 59 0.55 -13.63 -16.56
N LYS A 60 0.43 -14.85 -17.11
CA LYS A 60 -0.01 -16.03 -16.36
C LYS A 60 0.94 -16.36 -15.21
N ALA A 61 2.26 -16.31 -15.46
CA ALA A 61 3.26 -16.54 -14.42
C ALA A 61 3.22 -15.46 -13.33
N ILE A 62 3.04 -14.19 -13.69
CA ILE A 62 2.88 -13.08 -12.73
C ILE A 62 1.63 -13.30 -11.89
N LEU A 63 0.49 -13.62 -12.51
CA LEU A 63 -0.75 -13.84 -11.77
C LEU A 63 -0.56 -14.97 -10.75
N VAL A 64 -0.06 -16.13 -11.18
CA VAL A 64 0.19 -17.28 -10.31
C VAL A 64 1.20 -16.95 -9.21
N GLY A 65 2.27 -16.19 -9.51
CA GLY A 65 3.26 -15.76 -8.52
C GLY A 65 2.74 -14.70 -7.55
N THR A 66 1.79 -13.87 -7.97
CA THR A 66 1.19 -12.80 -7.14
C THR A 66 0.33 -13.38 -6.03
N LEU A 67 -0.41 -14.47 -6.28
CA LEU A 67 -1.29 -15.09 -5.28
C LEU A 67 -0.55 -15.49 -3.98
N PRO A 68 0.48 -16.35 -4.01
CA PRO A 68 1.23 -16.69 -2.79
C PRO A 68 1.98 -15.50 -2.22
N SER A 69 2.44 -14.55 -3.06
CA SER A 69 3.17 -13.37 -2.60
C SER A 69 2.30 -12.43 -1.76
N VAL A 70 1.09 -12.12 -2.23
CA VAL A 70 0.13 -11.26 -1.51
C VAL A 70 -0.35 -11.93 -0.22
N ILE A 71 -0.62 -13.23 -0.25
CA ILE A 71 -1.00 -14.01 0.94
C ILE A 71 0.13 -13.97 1.97
N TRP A 72 1.37 -14.24 1.54
CA TRP A 72 2.53 -14.21 2.40
C TRP A 72 2.76 -12.81 3.00
N LEU A 73 2.65 -11.74 2.20
CA LEU A 73 2.79 -10.36 2.69
C LEU A 73 1.72 -10.00 3.73
N ALA A 74 0.46 -10.38 3.50
CA ALA A 74 -0.62 -10.14 4.45
C ALA A 74 -0.46 -10.93 5.77
N TRP A 75 0.12 -12.13 5.69
CA TRP A 75 0.47 -12.93 6.87
C TRP A 75 1.72 -12.44 7.58
N PHE A 76 2.65 -11.83 6.85
CA PHE A 76 3.85 -11.21 7.39
C PHE A 76 3.51 -9.93 8.15
N TRP A 77 2.71 -9.05 7.55
CA TRP A 77 2.30 -7.77 8.15
C TRP A 77 0.78 -7.58 8.04
N ARG A 78 0.08 -7.86 9.14
CA ARG A 78 -1.40 -7.90 9.22
C ARG A 78 -2.11 -6.64 8.68
N PRO A 79 -1.62 -5.40 8.86
CA PRO A 79 -2.22 -4.21 8.26
C PRO A 79 -2.35 -4.29 6.74
N LEU A 80 -1.41 -4.94 6.03
CA LEU A 80 -1.50 -5.11 4.57
C LEU A 80 -2.72 -5.92 4.16
N ARG A 81 -3.17 -6.86 4.99
CA ARG A 81 -4.40 -7.63 4.75
C ARG A 81 -5.61 -6.69 4.58
N ALA A 82 -5.76 -5.74 5.50
CA ALA A 82 -6.85 -4.77 5.47
C ALA A 82 -6.68 -3.79 4.30
N LEU A 83 -5.46 -3.29 4.08
CA LEU A 83 -5.14 -2.42 2.95
C LEU A 83 -5.53 -3.06 1.62
N THR A 84 -5.12 -4.30 1.37
CA THR A 84 -5.41 -5.02 0.13
C THR A 84 -6.91 -5.18 -0.09
N VAL A 85 -7.66 -5.58 0.94
CA VAL A 85 -9.13 -5.73 0.82
C VAL A 85 -9.81 -4.39 0.52
N VAL A 86 -9.43 -3.33 1.22
CA VAL A 86 -10.00 -1.99 1.02
C VAL A 86 -9.67 -1.45 -0.37
N VAL A 87 -8.41 -1.52 -0.80
CA VAL A 87 -7.99 -1.09 -2.13
C VAL A 87 -8.72 -1.90 -3.20
N ALA A 88 -8.75 -3.23 -3.10
CA ALA A 88 -9.46 -4.07 -4.07
C ALA A 88 -10.95 -3.72 -4.14
N THR A 89 -11.61 -3.51 -3.00
CA THR A 89 -13.03 -3.16 -2.95
C THR A 89 -13.29 -1.80 -3.61
N LEU A 90 -12.50 -0.78 -3.27
CA LEU A 90 -12.66 0.57 -3.83
C LEU A 90 -12.32 0.62 -5.33
N SER A 91 -11.29 -0.10 -5.77
CA SER A 91 -10.92 -0.19 -7.18
C SER A 91 -11.98 -0.93 -8.00
N LEU A 92 -12.52 -2.05 -7.50
CA LEU A 92 -13.61 -2.76 -8.16
C LEU A 92 -14.91 -1.95 -8.17
N LEU A 93 -15.19 -1.19 -7.09
CA LEU A 93 -16.30 -0.25 -7.04
C LEU A 93 -16.15 0.84 -8.11
N ALA A 94 -14.94 1.41 -8.26
CA ALA A 94 -14.67 2.40 -9.30
C ALA A 94 -14.88 1.82 -10.71
N ILE A 95 -14.34 0.62 -10.98
CA ILE A 95 -14.55 -0.09 -12.26
C ILE A 95 -16.05 -0.32 -12.53
N TRP A 96 -16.82 -0.71 -11.50
CA TRP A 96 -18.26 -0.88 -11.61
C TRP A 96 -18.98 0.44 -11.91
N LEU A 97 -18.57 1.55 -11.28
CA LEU A 97 -19.13 2.88 -11.55
C LEU A 97 -18.82 3.40 -12.96
N TYR A 98 -17.73 2.95 -13.57
CA TYR A 98 -17.39 3.26 -14.96
C TYR A 98 -18.24 2.49 -15.99
N GLN A 99 -18.99 1.47 -15.59
CA GLN A 99 -19.84 0.71 -16.53
C GLN A 99 -21.04 1.55 -16.98
N ALA A 100 -21.26 1.63 -18.30
CA ALA A 100 -22.40 2.30 -18.89
C ALA A 100 -23.63 1.37 -18.94
N PRO A 101 -24.87 1.90 -18.84
CA PRO A 101 -26.10 1.10 -18.98
C PRO A 101 -26.24 0.38 -20.33
N ALA A 102 -25.60 0.91 -21.38
CA ALA A 102 -25.60 0.35 -22.73
C ALA A 102 -24.53 -0.75 -22.94
N GLY A 103 -23.72 -1.06 -21.91
CA GLY A 103 -22.58 -1.98 -22.00
C GLY A 103 -21.28 -1.26 -22.39
N GLY A 104 -20.18 -1.66 -21.76
CA GLY A 104 -18.86 -1.05 -21.95
C GLY A 104 -18.51 0.02 -20.92
N ALA A 105 -17.23 0.40 -20.86
CA ALA A 105 -16.74 1.44 -19.98
C ALA A 105 -16.97 2.83 -20.59
N ASP A 106 -17.47 3.77 -19.78
CA ASP A 106 -17.62 5.17 -20.16
C ASP A 106 -16.77 6.06 -19.26
N LEU A 107 -15.65 6.56 -19.81
CA LEU A 107 -14.71 7.41 -19.10
C LEU A 107 -15.30 8.78 -18.73
N ALA A 108 -16.33 9.28 -19.44
CA ALA A 108 -16.99 10.53 -19.09
C ALA A 108 -17.73 10.46 -17.74
N ARG A 109 -17.92 9.25 -17.21
CA ARG A 109 -18.46 9.03 -15.86
C ARG A 109 -17.51 9.52 -14.77
N ALA A 110 -16.22 9.70 -15.05
CA ALA A 110 -15.28 10.36 -14.16
C ALA A 110 -15.75 11.77 -13.76
N ASP A 111 -16.42 12.49 -14.67
CA ASP A 111 -16.85 13.88 -14.45
C ASP A 111 -18.30 14.03 -13.96
N THR A 112 -19.08 12.94 -14.00
CA THR A 112 -20.53 12.98 -13.72
C THR A 112 -20.93 12.15 -12.51
N ALA A 113 -20.33 10.97 -12.31
CA ALA A 113 -20.65 10.13 -11.17
C ALA A 113 -19.99 10.70 -9.90
N PHE A 114 -20.81 11.05 -8.91
CA PHE A 114 -20.36 11.73 -7.68
C PHE A 114 -19.13 11.07 -7.02
N LEU A 115 -19.17 9.75 -6.79
CA LEU A 115 -18.07 9.05 -6.13
C LEU A 115 -16.79 9.04 -6.98
N LEU A 116 -16.90 8.82 -8.28
CA LEU A 116 -15.74 8.88 -9.18
C LEU A 116 -15.17 10.30 -9.16
N LYS A 117 -16.00 11.29 -9.48
CA LYS A 117 -15.59 12.69 -9.60
C LYS A 117 -14.89 13.21 -8.36
N TYR A 118 -15.39 12.90 -7.18
CA TYR A 118 -14.90 13.52 -5.95
C TYR A 118 -13.96 12.65 -5.14
N PHE A 119 -13.87 11.34 -5.35
CA PHE A 119 -13.12 10.47 -4.43
C PHE A 119 -12.25 9.42 -5.10
N ILE A 120 -12.82 8.61 -6.01
CA ILE A 120 -12.19 7.35 -6.42
C ILE A 120 -11.87 7.24 -7.91
N SER A 121 -12.07 8.31 -8.72
CA SER A 121 -11.37 8.41 -10.00
C SER A 121 -9.86 8.50 -9.77
N SER A 122 -9.06 8.15 -10.77
CA SER A 122 -7.59 8.22 -10.72
C SER A 122 -7.12 9.59 -10.21
N GLN A 123 -7.54 10.67 -10.89
CA GLN A 123 -7.12 12.03 -10.56
C GLN A 123 -7.57 12.47 -9.17
N SER A 124 -8.84 12.24 -8.82
CA SER A 124 -9.39 12.68 -7.54
C SER A 124 -8.76 11.93 -6.37
N ALA A 125 -8.54 10.61 -6.50
CA ALA A 125 -7.85 9.83 -5.49
C ALA A 125 -6.42 10.30 -5.25
N ILE A 126 -5.68 10.66 -6.32
CA ILE A 126 -4.32 11.18 -6.24
C ILE A 126 -4.28 12.58 -5.61
N LEU A 127 -5.28 13.43 -5.88
CA LEU A 127 -5.40 14.74 -5.22
C LEU A 127 -5.68 14.60 -3.72
N TRP A 128 -6.58 13.70 -3.32
CA TRP A 128 -6.83 13.42 -1.90
C TRP A 128 -5.61 12.82 -1.21
N MET A 129 -4.90 11.88 -1.85
CA MET A 129 -3.61 11.39 -1.37
C MET A 129 -2.65 12.55 -1.10
N SER A 130 -2.52 13.47 -2.06
CA SER A 130 -1.61 14.61 -1.96
C SER A 130 -1.94 15.50 -0.76
N MET A 131 -3.22 15.84 -0.60
CA MET A 131 -3.69 16.63 0.54
C MET A 131 -3.43 15.92 1.87
N LEU A 132 -3.75 14.63 1.96
CA LEU A 132 -3.60 13.85 3.18
C LEU A 132 -2.14 13.66 3.57
N PHE A 133 -1.22 13.55 2.62
CA PHE A 133 0.21 13.51 2.95
C PHE A 133 0.69 14.84 3.54
N PHE A 134 0.31 16.00 3.00
CA PHE A 134 0.64 17.28 3.61
C PHE A 134 0.05 17.44 5.00
N MET A 135 -1.21 17.04 5.19
CA MET A 135 -1.84 17.06 6.50
C MET A 135 -1.12 16.11 7.47
N SER A 136 -0.82 14.89 7.04
CA SER A 136 -0.04 13.92 7.82
C SER A 136 1.26 14.53 8.33
N THR A 137 2.03 15.19 7.45
CA THR A 137 3.25 15.92 7.83
C THR A 137 2.99 16.95 8.91
N ALA A 138 1.98 17.79 8.74
CA ALA A 138 1.63 18.80 9.74
C ALA A 138 1.28 18.19 11.10
N PHE A 139 0.53 17.08 11.10
CA PHE A 139 0.14 16.37 12.32
C PHE A 139 1.32 15.70 13.03
N TYR A 140 2.25 15.08 12.30
CA TYR A 140 3.48 14.54 12.90
C TYR A 140 4.36 15.64 13.53
N TRP A 141 4.55 16.76 12.83
CA TRP A 141 5.32 17.90 13.35
C TRP A 141 4.63 18.57 14.54
N LEU A 142 3.31 18.73 14.49
CA LEU A 142 2.54 19.25 15.63
C LEU A 142 2.63 18.31 16.83
N GLY A 143 2.62 16.99 16.59
CA GLY A 143 2.80 15.98 17.63
C GLY A 143 4.14 16.12 18.36
N MET A 144 5.21 16.34 17.61
CA MET A 144 6.56 16.50 18.18
C MET A 144 6.68 17.70 19.14
N PHE A 145 5.95 18.78 18.91
CA PHE A 145 6.09 20.03 19.69
C PHE A 145 4.98 20.28 20.72
N THR A 146 3.97 19.42 20.81
CA THR A 146 2.82 19.63 21.70
C THR A 146 2.77 18.65 22.84
N ARG A 147 2.18 19.08 23.97
CA ARG A 147 1.94 18.21 25.14
C ARG A 147 0.94 17.07 24.87
N ALA A 148 0.17 17.16 23.79
CA ALA A 148 -0.73 16.13 23.30
C ALA A 148 -0.13 15.32 22.14
N GLY A 149 1.21 15.19 22.12
CA GLY A 149 1.98 14.67 21.00
C GLY A 149 1.49 13.34 20.45
N ASP A 150 1.30 12.35 21.33
CA ASP A 150 0.83 11.01 20.96
C ASP A 150 -0.46 11.01 20.13
N THR A 151 -1.39 11.95 20.41
CA THR A 151 -2.68 12.03 19.70
C THR A 151 -2.47 12.58 18.30
N PHE A 152 -1.67 13.64 18.15
CA PHE A 152 -1.39 14.24 16.85
C PHE A 152 -0.53 13.33 15.97
N GLU A 153 0.46 12.63 16.54
CA GLU A 153 1.25 11.63 15.82
C GLU A 153 0.39 10.45 15.35
N LEU A 154 -0.55 9.98 16.19
CA LEU A 154 -1.51 8.95 15.79
C LEU A 154 -2.43 9.42 14.66
N LEU A 155 -2.90 10.67 14.70
CA LEU A 155 -3.66 11.25 13.60
C LEU A 155 -2.83 11.32 12.33
N GLY A 156 -1.57 11.76 12.40
CA GLY A 156 -0.63 11.74 11.27
C GLY A 156 -0.52 10.36 10.63
N SER A 157 -0.27 9.33 11.45
CA SER A 157 -0.21 7.93 11.01
C SER A 157 -1.48 7.45 10.32
N ARG A 158 -2.65 7.74 10.89
CA ARG A 158 -3.95 7.40 10.27
C ARG A 158 -4.13 8.10 8.93
N MET A 159 -3.74 9.36 8.82
CA MET A 159 -3.82 10.12 7.58
C MET A 159 -2.87 9.56 6.53
N ALA A 160 -1.65 9.17 6.91
CA ALA A 160 -0.72 8.49 6.01
C ALA A 160 -1.28 7.16 5.50
N TRP A 161 -1.93 6.36 6.35
CA TRP A 161 -2.61 5.12 5.92
C TRP A 161 -3.72 5.38 4.90
N VAL A 162 -4.56 6.40 5.13
CA VAL A 162 -5.61 6.78 4.16
C VAL A 162 -4.99 7.31 2.86
N ALA A 163 -3.93 8.11 2.95
CA ALA A 163 -3.21 8.60 1.78
C ALA A 163 -2.62 7.46 0.93
N VAL A 164 -1.95 6.48 1.56
CA VAL A 164 -1.45 5.27 0.89
C VAL A 164 -2.59 4.47 0.24
N THR A 165 -3.73 4.36 0.92
CA THR A 165 -4.91 3.69 0.37
C THR A 165 -5.40 4.38 -0.89
N LEU A 166 -5.55 5.71 -0.86
CA LEU A 166 -6.01 6.49 -2.01
C LEU A 166 -4.98 6.53 -3.14
N ALA A 167 -3.69 6.53 -2.82
CA ALA A 167 -2.62 6.39 -3.81
C ALA A 167 -2.77 5.07 -4.58
N LEU A 168 -2.90 3.96 -3.87
CA LEU A 168 -3.06 2.63 -4.46
C LEU A 168 -4.36 2.51 -5.26
N VAL A 169 -5.47 3.04 -4.72
CA VAL A 169 -6.75 3.09 -5.47
C VAL A 169 -6.59 3.91 -6.74
N GLY A 170 -6.01 5.11 -6.66
CA GLY A 170 -5.77 5.96 -7.82
C GLY A 170 -4.89 5.28 -8.86
N THR A 171 -3.81 4.61 -8.44
CA THR A 171 -2.94 3.81 -9.32
C THR A 171 -3.72 2.66 -9.99
N MET A 172 -4.51 1.87 -9.25
CA MET A 172 -5.30 0.77 -9.82
C MET A 172 -6.39 1.26 -10.78
N VAL A 173 -7.06 2.35 -10.44
CA VAL A 173 -8.09 2.96 -11.29
C VAL A 173 -7.47 3.56 -12.55
N ARG A 174 -6.30 4.20 -12.45
CA ARG A 174 -5.53 4.69 -13.59
C ARG A 174 -5.13 3.57 -14.54
N TRP A 175 -4.77 2.41 -14.01
CA TRP A 175 -4.48 1.23 -14.81
C TRP A 175 -5.70 0.80 -15.62
N TYR A 176 -6.88 0.80 -15.02
CA TYR A 176 -8.12 0.53 -15.76
C TYR A 176 -8.41 1.60 -16.82
N GLU A 177 -8.37 2.88 -16.44
CA GLU A 177 -8.62 4.02 -17.34
C GLU A 177 -7.70 3.97 -18.57
N SER A 178 -6.40 3.68 -18.41
CA SER A 178 -5.45 3.61 -19.53
C SER A 178 -5.85 2.57 -20.57
N HIS A 179 -6.41 1.43 -20.16
CA HIS A 179 -6.86 0.37 -21.05
C HIS A 179 -8.18 0.68 -21.77
N GLN A 180 -8.96 1.67 -21.29
CA GLN A 180 -10.21 2.08 -21.92
C GLN A 180 -10.03 3.20 -22.97
N ILE A 181 -8.88 3.86 -23.01
CA ILE A 181 -8.63 4.98 -23.95
C ILE A 181 -8.31 4.47 -25.35
N GLY A 182 -7.46 3.45 -25.47
CA GLY A 182 -7.08 2.89 -26.77
C GLY A 182 -6.17 1.66 -26.65
N PRO A 183 -6.09 0.84 -27.71
CA PRO A 183 -5.38 -0.43 -27.71
C PRO A 183 -3.87 -0.30 -27.42
N ASP A 184 -3.25 0.82 -27.81
CA ASP A 184 -1.81 1.06 -27.61
C ASP A 184 -1.51 1.97 -26.40
N ILE A 185 -2.52 2.37 -25.65
CA ILE A 185 -2.42 3.30 -24.51
C ILE A 185 -2.50 2.55 -23.17
N GLY A 186 -3.06 1.33 -23.14
CA GLY A 186 -3.11 0.51 -21.93
C GLY A 186 -1.73 0.16 -21.39
N HIS A 187 -1.44 0.58 -20.17
CA HIS A 187 -0.18 0.26 -19.49
C HIS A 187 -0.33 0.21 -17.97
N ILE A 188 0.61 -0.48 -17.35
CA ILE A 188 0.80 -0.46 -15.89
C ILE A 188 1.29 0.95 -15.49
N PRO A 189 0.70 1.57 -14.45
CA PRO A 189 0.96 2.97 -14.06
C PRO A 189 2.34 3.15 -13.40
N VAL A 190 3.40 2.96 -14.18
CA VAL A 190 4.82 3.16 -13.84
C VAL A 190 5.59 3.70 -15.05
N SER A 191 4.91 4.31 -16.02
CA SER A 191 5.45 4.60 -17.34
C SER A 191 5.90 6.06 -17.53
N ASN A 192 5.41 6.99 -16.72
CA ASN A 192 5.81 8.40 -16.78
C ASN A 192 6.26 8.92 -15.40
N LEU A 193 6.86 10.11 -15.39
CA LEU A 193 7.40 10.72 -14.17
C LEU A 193 6.31 10.96 -13.12
N TYR A 194 5.09 11.30 -13.54
CA TYR A 194 3.96 11.51 -12.65
C TYR A 194 3.60 10.21 -11.88
N GLU A 195 3.41 9.11 -12.59
CA GLU A 195 3.12 7.78 -12.04
C GLU A 195 4.22 7.27 -11.11
N VAL A 196 5.46 7.47 -11.53
CA VAL A 196 6.63 7.05 -10.77
C VAL A 196 6.76 7.84 -9.46
N PHE A 197 6.40 9.12 -9.43
CA PHE A 197 6.38 9.89 -8.18
C PHE A 197 5.24 9.47 -7.24
N ILE A 198 4.08 9.08 -7.77
CA ILE A 198 3.00 8.49 -6.95
C ILE A 198 3.50 7.19 -6.31
N LEU A 199 4.14 6.32 -7.11
CA LEU A 199 4.78 5.10 -6.64
C LEU A 199 5.78 5.38 -5.51
N PHE A 200 6.66 6.36 -5.70
CA PHE A 200 7.63 6.77 -4.69
C PHE A 200 6.94 7.22 -3.39
N CYS A 201 5.89 8.04 -3.48
CA CYS A 201 5.19 8.56 -2.31
C CYS A 201 4.56 7.45 -1.47
N TRP A 202 3.72 6.59 -2.08
CA TRP A 202 3.03 5.56 -1.31
C TRP A 202 3.97 4.46 -0.84
N MET A 203 4.99 4.09 -1.63
CA MET A 203 5.97 3.08 -1.24
C MET A 203 6.79 3.54 -0.03
N THR A 204 7.30 4.78 -0.07
CA THR A 204 8.07 5.36 1.04
C THR A 204 7.21 5.48 2.30
N ALA A 205 5.97 5.96 2.17
CA ALA A 205 5.05 6.03 3.29
C ALA A 205 4.69 4.64 3.85
N ALA A 206 4.48 3.62 3.00
CA ALA A 206 4.17 2.27 3.44
C ALA A 206 5.34 1.63 4.22
N PHE A 207 6.58 1.79 3.75
CA PHE A 207 7.77 1.33 4.48
C PHE A 207 7.93 2.06 5.81
N TYR A 208 7.67 3.36 5.83
CA TYR A 208 7.68 4.12 7.08
C TYR A 208 6.62 3.62 8.06
N LEU A 209 5.38 3.41 7.63
CA LEU A 209 4.31 2.89 8.47
C LEU A 209 4.63 1.47 8.99
N TYR A 210 5.33 0.66 8.20
CA TYR A 210 5.88 -0.61 8.66
C TYR A 210 6.89 -0.42 9.81
N TYR A 211 7.86 0.47 9.64
CA TYR A 211 8.84 0.75 10.69
C TYR A 211 8.22 1.42 11.92
N GLU A 212 7.22 2.27 11.75
CA GLU A 212 6.44 2.84 12.84
C GLU A 212 5.79 1.74 13.69
N ASP A 213 5.17 0.74 13.05
CA ASP A 213 4.52 -0.38 13.73
C ASP A 213 5.55 -1.30 14.43
N GLN A 214 6.68 -1.59 13.78
CA GLN A 214 7.73 -2.46 14.34
C GLN A 214 8.46 -1.82 15.53
N TYR A 215 8.86 -0.56 15.41
CA TYR A 215 9.64 0.13 16.43
C TYR A 215 8.79 0.91 17.43
N ARG A 216 7.49 1.08 17.16
CA ARG A 216 6.53 1.84 17.99
C ARG A 216 6.94 3.29 18.23
N THR A 217 7.66 3.88 17.28
CA THR A 217 8.17 5.25 17.35
C THR A 217 7.54 6.08 16.23
N ARG A 218 6.51 6.87 16.58
CA ARG A 218 5.78 7.70 15.61
C ARG A 218 6.46 9.03 15.31
N SER A 219 7.23 9.57 16.25
CA SER A 219 7.95 10.85 16.10
C SER A 219 8.85 10.91 14.85
N MET A 220 9.38 9.78 14.39
CA MET A 220 10.16 9.65 13.16
C MET A 220 9.38 10.10 11.90
N GLY A 221 8.05 10.07 11.95
CA GLY A 221 7.18 10.46 10.84
C GLY A 221 7.29 11.92 10.47
N ALA A 222 7.63 12.80 11.41
CA ALA A 222 7.82 14.22 11.13
C ALA A 222 8.88 14.41 10.03
N PHE A 223 10.01 13.71 10.13
CA PHE A 223 11.11 13.82 9.17
C PHE A 223 10.83 13.05 7.89
N VAL A 224 10.33 11.82 7.98
CA VAL A 224 10.06 11.00 6.79
C VAL A 224 8.97 11.65 5.91
N MET A 225 7.94 12.24 6.51
CA MET A 225 6.87 12.88 5.74
C MET A 225 7.32 14.16 5.03
N LEU A 226 8.47 14.76 5.37
CA LEU A 226 9.05 15.87 4.60
C LEU A 226 9.45 15.42 3.19
N VAL A 227 10.13 14.27 3.05
CA VAL A 227 10.56 13.78 1.74
C VAL A 227 9.36 13.37 0.89
N VAL A 228 8.34 12.76 1.52
CA VAL A 228 7.08 12.41 0.86
C VAL A 228 6.34 13.68 0.42
N SER A 229 6.27 14.71 1.29
CA SER A 229 5.64 16.00 0.96
C SER A 229 6.37 16.75 -0.14
N ALA A 230 7.70 16.70 -0.17
CA ALA A 230 8.48 17.28 -1.26
C ALA A 230 8.18 16.59 -2.59
N ALA A 231 8.08 15.26 -2.60
CA ALA A 231 7.68 14.49 -3.78
C ALA A 231 6.24 14.81 -4.22
N VAL A 232 5.30 14.96 -3.28
CA VAL A 232 3.93 15.42 -3.57
C VAL A 232 3.92 16.86 -4.12
N GLY A 233 4.74 17.76 -3.56
CA GLY A 233 4.87 19.13 -4.06
C GLY A 233 5.36 19.16 -5.51
N PHE A 234 6.36 18.33 -5.84
CA PHE A 234 6.81 18.13 -7.21
C PHE A 234 5.70 17.56 -8.09
N LEU A 235 4.96 16.55 -7.61
CA LEU A 235 3.85 15.94 -8.33
C LEU A 235 2.77 16.98 -8.71
N LEU A 236 2.35 17.81 -7.76
CA LEU A 236 1.35 18.86 -7.99
C LEU A 236 1.88 19.94 -8.94
N TRP A 237 3.12 20.41 -8.76
CA TRP A 237 3.75 21.35 -9.67
C TRP A 237 3.83 20.79 -11.10
N TYR A 238 4.27 19.54 -11.24
CA TYR A 238 4.39 18.86 -12.53
C TYR A 238 3.03 18.70 -13.20
N THR A 239 1.98 18.41 -12.42
CA THR A 239 0.61 18.33 -12.92
C THR A 239 0.12 19.67 -13.47
N VAL A 240 0.31 20.76 -12.72
CA VAL A 240 -0.20 22.10 -13.09
C VAL A 240 0.59 22.72 -14.23
N VAL A 241 1.91 22.56 -14.26
CA VAL A 241 2.79 23.26 -15.22
C VAL A 241 3.03 22.45 -16.49
N ARG A 242 2.91 21.12 -16.43
CA ARG A 242 3.18 20.23 -17.57
C ARG A 242 1.97 19.42 -18.02
N GLU A 243 0.79 19.66 -17.44
CA GLU A 243 -0.46 18.93 -17.73
C GLU A 243 -0.28 17.39 -17.64
N ALA A 244 0.65 16.95 -16.79
CA ALA A 244 1.12 15.56 -16.76
C ALA A 244 0.10 14.55 -16.20
N HIS A 245 -1.11 15.00 -15.85
CA HIS A 245 -2.21 14.10 -15.48
C HIS A 245 -2.73 13.32 -16.69
N GLU A 246 -2.52 13.83 -17.91
CA GLU A 246 -2.97 13.20 -19.14
C GLU A 246 -2.26 11.86 -19.36
N ILE A 247 -3.03 10.85 -19.76
CA ILE A 247 -2.50 9.53 -20.09
C ILE A 247 -1.99 9.59 -21.53
N GLN A 248 -0.68 9.59 -21.69
CA GLN A 248 -0.01 9.63 -22.99
C GLN A 248 0.43 8.23 -23.44
N PRO A 249 0.51 7.96 -24.75
CA PRO A 249 1.05 6.71 -25.26
C PRO A 249 2.52 6.52 -24.85
N LEU A 250 2.93 5.27 -24.61
CA LEU A 250 4.29 4.96 -24.18
C LEU A 250 5.30 5.31 -25.27
N VAL A 251 6.38 6.00 -24.88
CA VAL A 251 7.53 6.19 -25.77
C VAL A 251 8.14 4.82 -26.13
N PRO A 252 8.59 4.58 -27.38
CA PRO A 252 9.03 3.26 -27.84
C PRO A 252 10.13 2.59 -26.98
N ALA A 253 10.95 3.38 -26.28
CA ALA A 253 12.00 2.88 -25.38
C ALA A 253 11.48 2.23 -24.09
N LEU A 254 10.20 2.42 -23.71
CA LEU A 254 9.59 1.89 -22.50
C LEU A 254 8.74 0.63 -22.73
N GLN A 255 8.69 0.11 -23.96
CA GLN A 255 7.94 -1.10 -24.33
C GLN A 255 8.63 -2.41 -23.88
N SER A 256 9.66 -2.33 -23.02
CA SER A 256 10.40 -3.51 -22.55
C SER A 256 9.71 -4.18 -21.37
N TRP A 257 9.61 -5.52 -21.41
CA TRP A 257 9.16 -6.34 -20.28
C TRP A 257 9.96 -6.08 -18.99
N TRP A 258 11.25 -5.76 -19.12
CA TRP A 258 12.12 -5.49 -17.98
C TRP A 258 11.66 -4.28 -17.16
N MET A 259 11.01 -3.28 -17.78
CA MET A 259 10.48 -2.08 -17.11
C MET A 259 9.50 -2.43 -15.98
N LYS A 260 8.61 -3.38 -16.23
CA LYS A 260 7.58 -3.80 -15.26
C LYS A 260 8.17 -4.33 -13.96
N LEU A 261 9.40 -4.88 -14.01
CA LEU A 261 10.06 -5.47 -12.84
C LEU A 261 11.10 -4.53 -12.20
N HIS A 262 12.00 -3.94 -13.00
CA HIS A 262 13.11 -3.17 -12.43
C HIS A 262 12.67 -1.81 -11.88
N VAL A 263 11.66 -1.15 -12.49
CA VAL A 263 11.22 0.17 -12.03
C VAL A 263 10.66 0.06 -10.61
N PRO A 264 9.68 -0.82 -10.30
CA PRO A 264 9.24 -1.01 -8.92
C PRO A 264 10.36 -1.42 -7.96
N ALA A 265 11.28 -2.29 -8.40
CA ALA A 265 12.41 -2.72 -7.58
C ALA A 265 13.35 -1.54 -7.22
N ASN A 266 13.60 -0.63 -8.16
CA ASN A 266 14.38 0.59 -7.91
C ASN A 266 13.70 1.48 -6.85
N PHE A 267 12.36 1.59 -6.88
CA PHE A 267 11.61 2.40 -5.93
C PHE A 267 11.56 1.80 -4.53
N VAL A 268 11.69 0.49 -4.38
CA VAL A 268 11.96 -0.12 -3.07
C VAL A 268 13.30 0.35 -2.51
N GLY A 269 14.34 0.40 -3.35
CA GLY A 269 15.65 0.95 -2.99
C GLY A 269 15.60 2.44 -2.64
N TYR A 270 14.96 3.26 -3.49
CA TYR A 270 14.88 4.71 -3.26
C TYR A 270 14.03 5.07 -2.05
N GLY A 271 12.90 4.40 -1.83
CA GLY A 271 12.04 4.66 -0.67
C GLY A 271 12.73 4.31 0.65
N THR A 272 13.36 3.13 0.73
CA THR A 272 14.10 2.72 1.93
C THR A 272 15.34 3.59 2.18
N PHE A 273 16.05 3.97 1.12
CA PHE A 273 17.17 4.92 1.21
C PHE A 273 16.72 6.31 1.67
N ALA A 274 15.60 6.82 1.15
CA ALA A 274 15.04 8.12 1.57
C ALA A 274 14.67 8.12 3.07
N ILE A 275 14.08 7.03 3.56
CA ILE A 275 13.82 6.85 5.00
C ILE A 275 15.14 6.88 5.78
N ALA A 276 16.14 6.11 5.37
CA ALA A 276 17.44 6.08 6.04
C ALA A 276 18.10 7.47 6.10
N ALA A 277 18.03 8.24 5.01
CA ALA A 277 18.55 9.61 4.97
C ALA A 277 17.80 10.56 5.92
N MET A 278 16.46 10.49 5.97
CA MET A 278 15.65 11.32 6.87
C MET A 278 15.87 10.95 8.34
N LEU A 279 16.01 9.66 8.64
CA LEU A 279 16.31 9.19 10.00
C LEU A 279 17.72 9.54 10.45
N ALA A 280 18.69 9.62 9.54
CA ALA A 280 20.04 10.10 9.87
C ALA A 280 20.11 11.62 10.10
N PHE A 281 19.17 12.37 9.54
CA PHE A 281 19.05 13.82 9.75
C PHE A 281 18.33 14.19 11.05
N ALA A 282 17.38 13.34 11.48
CA ALA A 282 16.59 13.49 12.70
C ALA A 282 17.42 13.34 13.98
#